data_AF-A0A7C6VUX5-F1
#
_entry.id   AF-A0A7C6VUX5-F1
#
_cell.length_a   1.000
_cell.length_b   1.000
_cell.length_c   1.000
_cell.angle_alpha   90.00
_cell.angle_beta   90.00
_cell.angle_gamma   90.00
#
_symmetry.space_group_name_H-M   'P 1'
#
loop_
_entity.id
_entity.type
_entity.pdbx_description
1 polymer ?
#
loop_
_entity_poly.entity_id
_entity_poly.type
_entity_poly.pdbx_seq_one_letter_code
_entity_poly.pdbx_strand_id
1 'polypeptide(L)' 'MRANIIITAKQLGYDPMLYLPTPEERQYATYGRYVSLAQQIKEKGLISQGKYEELLLDGFRHDLVYGTNNGEERYD' A
#
# COMPACT_ATOMS: atom_id res chain seq x y z
N MET A 1 -9.08 4.97 -22.86
CA MET A 1 -9.06 3.49 -22.94
C MET A 1 -9.79 2.82 -21.76
N ARG A 2 -9.40 3.05 -20.49
CA ARG A 2 -10.07 2.42 -19.32
C ARG A 2 -11.56 2.77 -19.16
N ALA A 3 -11.97 3.99 -19.49
CA ALA A 3 -13.38 4.39 -19.45
C ALA A 3 -14.27 3.52 -20.36
N ASN A 4 -13.79 3.16 -21.55
CA ASN A 4 -14.52 2.29 -22.47
C ASN A 4 -14.70 0.89 -21.89
N ILE A 5 -13.70 0.36 -21.18
CA ILE A 5 -13.76 -0.97 -20.54
C ILE A 5 -14.83 -1.00 -19.45
N ILE A 6 -14.88 0.04 -18.59
CA ILE A 6 -15.89 0.14 -17.53
C ILE A 6 -17.31 0.23 -18.12
N ILE A 7 -17.49 1.02 -19.17
CA ILE A 7 -18.78 1.19 -19.86
C ILE A 7 -19.23 -0.14 -20.47
N THR A 8 -18.35 -0.83 -21.18
CA THR A 8 -18.65 -2.13 -21.79
C THR A 8 -18.97 -3.20 -20.73
N ALA A 9 -18.20 -3.27 -19.64
CA ALA A 9 -18.46 -4.20 -18.55
C ALA A 9 -19.87 -4.00 -17.97
N LYS A 10 -20.26 -2.74 -17.72
CA LYS A 10 -21.61 -2.38 -17.26
C LYS A 10 -22.70 -2.75 -18.26
N GLN A 11 -22.50 -2.47 -19.56
CA GLN A 11 -23.46 -2.81 -20.62
C GLN A 11 -23.69 -4.31 -20.76
N LEU A 12 -22.65 -5.11 -20.47
CA LEU A 12 -22.70 -6.58 -20.51
C LEU A 12 -23.16 -7.21 -19.18
N GLY A 13 -23.48 -6.41 -18.16
CA GLY A 13 -23.94 -6.90 -16.84
C GLY A 13 -22.84 -7.41 -15.92
N TYR A 14 -21.56 -7.14 -16.21
CA TYR A 14 -20.43 -7.48 -15.34
C TYR A 14 -20.16 -6.40 -14.30
N ASP A 15 -19.61 -6.81 -13.16
CA ASP A 15 -19.18 -5.91 -12.11
C ASP A 15 -17.94 -5.09 -12.55
N PRO A 16 -18.02 -3.74 -12.60
CA PRO A 16 -16.90 -2.89 -12.97
C PRO A 16 -15.83 -2.75 -11.86
N MET A 17 -16.02 -3.30 -10.66
CA MET A 17 -15.12 -3.12 -9.51
C MET A 17 -13.65 -3.43 -9.83
N LEU A 18 -13.37 -4.43 -10.66
CA LEU A 18 -11.99 -4.80 -11.06
C LEU A 18 -11.27 -3.69 -11.86
N TYR A 19 -12.00 -2.73 -12.40
CA TYR A 19 -11.47 -1.62 -13.20
C TYR A 19 -11.48 -0.28 -12.45
N LEU A 20 -12.01 -0.26 -11.24
CA LEU A 20 -12.04 0.90 -10.37
C LEU A 20 -10.88 0.85 -9.38
N PRO A 21 -10.27 2.00 -9.04
CA PRO A 21 -9.34 2.04 -7.92
C PRO A 21 -10.07 1.65 -6.62
N THR A 22 -9.34 1.04 -5.69
CA THR A 22 -9.81 0.82 -4.32
C THR A 22 -10.30 2.13 -3.71
N PRO A 23 -11.34 2.17 -2.85
CA PRO A 23 -11.73 3.39 -2.15
C PRO A 23 -10.54 4.02 -1.43
N GLU A 24 -10.38 5.34 -1.48
CA GLU A 24 -9.22 6.09 -0.93
C GLU A 24 -8.91 5.70 0.52
N GLU A 25 -9.94 5.56 1.36
CA GLU A 25 -9.85 5.12 2.76
C GLU A 25 -9.23 3.73 2.96
N ARG A 26 -9.20 2.93 1.90
CA ARG A 26 -8.65 1.57 1.85
C ARG A 26 -7.47 1.47 0.89
N GLN A 27 -7.10 2.56 0.22
CA GLN A 27 -5.83 2.64 -0.48
C GLN A 27 -4.73 2.77 0.56
N TYR A 28 -3.62 2.05 0.36
CA TYR A 28 -2.42 2.19 1.21
C TYR A 28 -2.61 1.75 2.68
N ALA A 29 -3.59 0.89 2.97
CA ALA A 29 -3.79 0.31 4.29
C ALA A 29 -2.93 -0.96 4.48
N THR A 30 -2.36 -1.11 5.68
CA THR A 30 -1.58 -2.29 6.06
C THR A 30 -2.02 -2.85 7.39
N TYR A 31 -2.01 -4.18 7.49
CA TYR A 31 -2.35 -4.88 8.74
C TYR A 31 -1.27 -4.64 9.80
N GLY A 32 -1.66 -4.29 11.03
CA GLY A 32 -0.70 -4.16 12.14
C GLY A 32 0.16 -5.42 12.33
N ARG A 33 -0.44 -6.60 12.11
CA ARG A 33 0.27 -7.89 12.16
C ARG A 33 1.42 -8.00 11.17
N TYR A 34 1.32 -7.36 10.00
CA TYR A 34 2.39 -7.36 9.00
C TYR A 34 3.63 -6.66 9.54
N VAL A 35 3.45 -5.46 10.13
CA VAL A 35 4.54 -4.69 10.77
C VAL A 35 5.17 -5.48 11.92
N SER A 36 4.35 -6.10 12.78
CA SER A 36 4.85 -6.90 13.90
C SER A 36 5.68 -8.10 13.45
N LEU A 37 5.25 -8.80 12.40
CA LEU A 37 5.99 -9.95 11.87
C LEU A 37 7.31 -9.53 11.23
N ALA A 38 7.33 -8.44 10.45
CA ALA A 38 8.55 -7.88 9.86
C ALA A 38 9.59 -7.52 10.94
N GLN A 39 9.15 -6.86 12.02
CA GLN A 39 10.02 -6.55 13.15
C GLN A 39 10.53 -7.82 13.85
N GLN A 40 9.66 -8.81 14.07
CA GLN A 40 10.04 -10.05 14.74
C GLN A 40 11.14 -10.82 13.99
N ILE A 41 11.04 -10.93 12.67
CA ILE A 41 12.05 -11.66 11.87
C ILE A 41 13.37 -10.88 11.74
N LYS A 42 13.32 -9.54 11.80
CA LYS A 42 14.51 -8.68 11.90
C LYS A 42 15.22 -8.90 13.24
N GLU A 43 14.48 -8.87 14.36
CA GLU A 43 15.05 -9.06 15.71
C GLU A 43 15.68 -10.43 15.88
N LYS A 44 15.14 -11.46 15.20
CA LYS A 44 15.72 -12.80 15.14
C LYS A 44 16.96 -12.91 14.23
N GLY A 45 17.35 -11.83 13.55
CA GLY A 45 18.48 -11.84 12.62
C GLY A 45 18.24 -12.64 11.33
N LEU A 46 16.97 -12.95 11.01
CA LEU A 46 16.62 -13.72 9.80
C LEU A 46 16.68 -12.86 8.53
N ILE A 47 16.56 -11.54 8.69
CA ILE A 47 16.64 -10.57 7.61
C ILE A 47 17.54 -9.41 8.01
N SER A 48 18.12 -8.74 7.02
CA SER A 48 18.90 -7.52 7.22
C SER A 48 18.00 -6.31 7.48
N GLN A 49 18.62 -5.20 7.94
CA GLN A 49 17.93 -3.93 8.09
C GLN A 49 17.29 -3.46 6.77
N GLY A 50 18.02 -3.52 5.65
CA GLY A 50 17.48 -3.12 4.35
C GLY A 50 16.28 -3.96 3.92
N LYS A 51 16.27 -5.27 4.22
CA LYS A 51 15.11 -6.12 3.91
C LYS A 51 13.91 -5.82 4.80
N TYR A 52 14.15 -5.41 6.06
CA TYR A 52 13.09 -4.94 6.94
C TYR A 52 12.45 -3.65 6.41
N GLU A 53 13.27 -2.68 5.98
CA GLU A 53 12.80 -1.42 5.38
C GLU A 53 12.01 -1.67 4.09
N GLU A 54 12.50 -2.56 3.21
CA GLU A 54 11.80 -2.99 1.99
C GLU A 54 10.39 -3.53 2.31
N LEU A 55 10.28 -4.44 3.29
CA LEU A 55 8.98 -4.98 3.72
C LEU A 55 8.04 -3.89 4.21
N LEU A 56 8.53 -2.91 4.97
CA LEU A 56 7.72 -1.79 5.44
C LEU A 56 7.24 -0.90 4.29
N LEU A 57 8.07 -0.65 3.28
CA LEU A 57 7.69 0.12 2.09
C LEU A 57 6.63 -0.60 1.25
N ASP A 58 6.77 -1.91 1.07
CA ASP A 58 5.73 -2.74 0.43
C ASP A 58 4.40 -2.70 1.19
N GLY A 59 4.48 -2.58 2.52
CA GLY A 59 3.36 -2.36 3.42
C GLY A 59 2.96 -0.89 3.55
N PHE A 60 3.33 0.00 2.64
CA PHE A 60 2.98 1.43 2.66
C PHE A 60 3.38 2.18 3.94
N ARG A 61 4.25 1.60 4.78
CA ARG A 61 4.75 2.17 6.04
C ARG A 61 6.06 2.92 5.85
N HIS A 62 6.08 3.80 4.85
CA HIS A 62 7.17 4.73 4.59
C HIS A 62 7.43 5.66 5.79
N ASP A 63 6.39 5.97 6.59
CA ASP A 63 6.49 6.70 7.85
C ASP A 63 7.44 6.03 8.85
N LEU A 64 7.49 4.69 8.89
CA LEU A 64 8.37 3.93 9.76
C LEU A 64 9.82 3.83 9.25
N VAL A 65 10.03 4.07 7.94
CA VAL A 65 11.36 3.98 7.31
C VAL A 65 12.03 5.35 7.25
N TYR A 66 11.32 6.37 6.78
CA TYR A 66 11.86 7.71 6.57
C TYR A 66 11.56 8.68 7.71
N GLY A 67 10.70 8.31 8.67
CA GLY A 67 10.41 9.12 9.85
C GLY A 67 9.57 10.38 9.57
N THR A 68 8.81 10.39 8.48
CA THR A 68 8.04 11.57 8.09
C THR A 68 6.64 11.57 8.71
N ASN A 69 6.42 12.54 9.59
CA ASN A 69 5.10 13.02 9.99
C ASN A 69 4.45 13.67 8.75
N ASN A 70 3.21 13.30 8.41
CA ASN A 70 2.43 13.79 7.26
C ASN A 70 2.13 15.32 7.33
N GLY A 71 3.16 16.17 7.24
CA GLY A 71 3.06 17.60 7.52
C GLY A 71 3.52 18.54 6.41
N GLU A 72 4.67 18.32 5.78
CA GLU A 72 5.31 19.39 4.99
C GLU A 72 6.10 18.87 3.78
N GLU A 73 5.40 18.54 2.69
CA GLU A 73 5.93 18.77 1.35
C GLU A 73 5.05 19.82 0.68
N ARG A 74 5.17 21.07 1.15
CA ARG A 74 4.70 22.23 0.41
C ARG A 74 5.77 22.56 -0.63
N TYR A 75 5.50 22.21 -1.88
CA TYR A 75 6.21 22.79 -3.01
C TYR A 75 5.65 24.20 -3.22
N ASP A 76 6.45 25.22 -2.89
CA ASP A 76 6.22 26.61 -3.30
C ASP A 76 6.40 26.80 -4.82
#